data_AF-A0A2W6YE04-F1
#
_entry.id   AF-A0A2W6YE04-F1
#
_cell.length_a   1.000
_cell.length_b   1.000
_cell.length_c   1.000
_cell.angle_alpha   90.00
_cell.angle_beta   90.00
_cell.angle_gamma   90.00
#
_symmetry.space_group_name_H-M   'P 1'
#
loop_
_entity.id
_entity.type
_entity.pdbx_description
1 polymer ?
#
loop_
_entity_poly.entity_id
_entity_poly.type
_entity_poly.pdbx_seq_one_letter_code
_entity_poly.pdbx_strand_id
1 'polypeptide(L)'
;MGIESINPFELPLLNTIILLSSGVTVTYSHHSLIQGNRSGALYGLVYTLILAVIFTALQGIEYTVSSFTISDGTFASCFYFGTGFHGLHVIIGTAFLAVGL
;
A
#
# COMPACT_ATOMS: atom_id res chain seq x y z
N MET A 1 -3.40 -22.66 -22.59
CA MET A 1 -3.28 -22.84 -21.13
C MET A 1 -3.54 -21.48 -20.51
N GLY A 2 -4.46 -21.40 -19.53
CA GLY A 2 -4.83 -20.12 -18.91
C GLY A 2 -3.80 -19.68 -17.88
N ILE A 3 -3.74 -18.38 -17.63
CA ILE A 3 -2.97 -17.81 -16.52
C ILE A 3 -3.70 -18.18 -15.21
N GLU A 4 -2.98 -18.76 -14.25
CA GLU A 4 -3.52 -18.92 -12.89
C GLU A 4 -3.48 -17.58 -12.18
N SER A 5 -4.65 -17.01 -11.95
CA SER A 5 -4.80 -15.72 -11.27
C SER A 5 -4.50 -15.84 -9.76
N ILE A 6 -3.98 -14.77 -9.17
CA ILE A 6 -3.73 -14.67 -7.74
C ILE A 6 -5.05 -14.79 -6.97
N ASN A 7 -5.05 -15.54 -5.87
CA ASN A 7 -6.22 -15.67 -5.00
C ASN A 7 -6.49 -14.34 -4.27
N PRO A 8 -7.65 -13.69 -4.48
CA PRO A 8 -7.94 -12.38 -3.91
C PRO A 8 -8.07 -12.38 -2.38
N PHE A 9 -8.35 -13.53 -1.75
CA PHE A 9 -8.58 -13.62 -0.32
C PHE A 9 -7.31 -13.82 0.52
N GLU A 10 -6.14 -13.91 -0.13
CA GLU A 10 -4.85 -14.08 0.53
C GLU A 10 -4.12 -12.74 0.70
N LEU A 11 -2.96 -12.58 0.04
CA LEU A 11 -2.15 -11.36 0.10
C LEU A 11 -2.92 -10.09 -0.36
N PRO A 12 -3.76 -10.11 -1.42
CA PRO A 12 -4.48 -8.91 -1.85
C PRO A 12 -5.45 -8.37 -0.79
N LEU A 13 -6.15 -9.26 -0.08
CA LEU A 13 -7.06 -8.88 1.00
C LEU A 13 -6.29 -8.25 2.17
N LEU A 14 -5.15 -8.82 2.55
CA LEU A 14 -4.29 -8.27 3.59
C LEU A 14 -3.81 -6.86 3.23
N ASN A 15 -3.35 -6.66 1.99
CA ASN A 15 -2.93 -5.36 1.47
C ASN A 15 -4.05 -4.31 1.55
N THR A 16 -5.29 -4.72 1.25
CA THR A 16 -6.48 -3.86 1.38
C THR A 16 -6.73 -3.44 2.82
N ILE A 17 -6.66 -4.37 3.77
CA ILE A 17 -6.84 -4.08 5.21
C ILE A 17 -5.75 -3.12 5.70
N ILE A 18 -4.51 -3.30 5.27
CA ILE A 18 -3.38 -2.43 5.64
C ILE A 18 -3.63 -0.99 5.15
N LEU A 19 -4.03 -0.81 3.88
CA LEU A 19 -4.32 0.51 3.34
C LEU A 19 -5.49 1.19 4.07
N LEU A 20 -6.59 0.46 4.33
CA LEU A 20 -7.72 1.01 5.08
C LEU A 20 -7.32 1.40 6.51
N SER A 21 -6.52 0.58 7.17
CA SER A 21 -5.98 0.88 8.50
C SER A 21 -5.09 2.12 8.50
N SER A 22 -4.27 2.30 7.46
CA SER A 22 -3.44 3.50 7.29
C SER A 22 -4.28 4.78 7.13
N GLY A 23 -5.46 4.67 6.50
CA GLY A 23 -6.44 5.75 6.41
C GLY A 23 -7.02 6.17 7.77
N VAL A 24 -7.23 5.20 8.67
CA VAL A 24 -7.67 5.48 10.04
C VAL A 24 -6.56 6.17 10.83
N THR A 25 -5.31 5.71 10.75
CA THR A 25 -4.19 6.28 11.50
C THR A 25 -3.84 7.69 11.04
N VAL A 26 -3.92 7.99 9.75
CA VAL A 26 -3.70 9.36 9.24
C VAL A 26 -4.83 10.30 9.63
N THR A 27 -6.07 9.83 9.66
CA THR A 27 -7.22 10.62 10.13
C THR A 27 -7.09 10.95 11.62
N TYR A 28 -6.62 9.98 12.43
CA TYR A 28 -6.29 10.22 13.84
C TYR A 28 -5.17 11.26 14.02
N SER A 29 -4.12 11.19 13.19
CA SER A 29 -3.03 12.18 13.19
C SER A 29 -3.56 13.58 12.88
N HIS A 30 -4.39 13.71 11.84
CA HIS A 30 -5.03 14.97 11.43
C HIS A 30 -5.89 15.56 12.55
N HIS A 31 -6.72 14.75 13.21
CA HIS A 31 -7.55 15.23 14.31
C HIS A 31 -6.71 15.63 15.55
N SER A 32 -5.65 14.89 15.86
CA SER A 32 -4.71 15.22 16.94
C SER A 32 -3.98 16.54 16.67
N LEU A 33 -3.65 16.82 15.40
CA LEU A 33 -3.05 18.09 14.99
C LEU A 33 -3.99 19.27 15.22
N ILE A 34 -5.27 19.14 14.86
CA ILE A 34 -6.31 20.18 15.09
C ILE A 34 -6.49 20.45 16.59
N GLN A 35 -6.41 19.42 17.43
CA GLN A 35 -6.49 19.54 18.89
C GLN A 35 -5.22 20.12 19.54
N GLY A 36 -4.16 20.39 18.76
CA GLY A 36 -2.87 20.86 19.27
C GLY A 36 -2.04 19.77 19.97
N ASN A 37 -2.45 18.50 19.90
CA ASN A 37 -1.70 17.37 20.48
C ASN A 37 -0.61 16.89 19.51
N ARG A 38 0.57 17.52 19.62
CA ARG A 38 1.73 17.21 18.76
C ARG A 38 2.17 15.74 18.86
N SER A 39 2.19 15.16 20.07
CA SER A 39 2.61 13.77 20.26
C SER A 39 1.65 12.80 19.57
N GLY A 40 0.34 13.01 19.71
CA GLY A 40 -0.68 12.20 19.02
C GLY A 40 -0.59 12.29 17.50
N ALA A 41 -0.35 13.49 16.98
CA ALA A 41 -0.18 13.72 15.54
C ALA A 41 1.04 12.97 15.00
N LEU A 42 2.19 13.06 15.68
CA LEU A 42 3.42 12.35 15.29
C LEU A 42 3.23 10.83 15.35
N TYR A 43 2.65 10.29 16.42
CA TYR A 43 2.42 8.85 16.52
C TYR A 43 1.51 8.32 15.40
N GLY A 44 0.37 9.00 15.14
CA GLY A 44 -0.52 8.59 14.05
C GLY A 44 0.14 8.61 12.68
N LEU A 45 1.01 9.59 12.43
CA LEU A 45 1.72 9.73 11.16
C LEU A 45 2.81 8.64 11.01
N VAL A 46 3.56 8.35 12.08
CA VAL A 46 4.54 7.25 12.11
C VAL A 46 3.88 5.89 11.86
N TYR A 47 2.75 5.59 12.51
CA TYR A 47 2.02 4.34 12.25
C TYR A 47 1.54 4.24 10.80
N THR A 48 1.09 5.35 10.21
CA THR A 48 0.70 5.40 8.79
C THR A 48 1.88 5.05 7.88
N LEU A 49 3.07 5.62 8.13
CA LEU A 49 4.28 5.32 7.38
C LEU A 49 4.70 3.85 7.49
N ILE A 50 4.65 3.28 8.70
CA ILE A 50 4.98 1.86 8.91
C ILE A 50 4.03 0.96 8.09
N LEU A 51 2.72 1.23 8.14
CA LEU A 51 1.73 0.47 7.38
C LEU A 51 1.96 0.58 5.86
N ALA A 52 2.29 1.78 5.36
CA ALA A 52 2.58 2.00 3.95
C ALA A 52 3.83 1.23 3.48
N VAL A 53 4.90 1.20 4.28
CA VAL A 53 6.11 0.40 3.97
C VAL A 53 5.81 -1.09 3.96
N ILE A 54 5.01 -1.58 4.91
CA ILE A 54 4.59 -2.99 4.94
C ILE A 54 3.79 -3.34 3.69
N PHE A 55 2.86 -2.48 3.27
CA PHE A 55 2.12 -2.66 2.01
C PHE A 55 3.05 -2.76 0.80
N THR A 56 4.02 -1.86 0.66
CA THR A 56 4.97 -1.90 -0.46
C THR A 56 5.82 -3.17 -0.46
N ALA A 57 6.24 -3.65 0.71
CA ALA A 57 6.99 -4.89 0.84
C ALA A 57 6.14 -6.12 0.45
N LEU A 58 4.89 -6.19 0.91
CA LEU A 58 3.96 -7.28 0.56
C LEU A 58 3.62 -7.28 -0.93
N GLN A 59 3.44 -6.10 -1.54
CA GLN A 59 3.25 -5.98 -2.99
C GLN A 59 4.46 -6.51 -3.78
N GLY A 60 5.67 -6.25 -3.29
CA GLY A 60 6.89 -6.81 -3.86
C GLY A 60 6.94 -8.33 -3.76
N ILE A 61 6.55 -8.90 -2.62
CA ILE A 61 6.48 -10.35 -2.42
C ILE A 61 5.46 -10.97 -3.38
N GLU A 62 4.28 -10.37 -3.52
CA GLU A 62 3.24 -10.82 -4.45
C GLU A 62 3.78 -10.91 -5.88
N TYR A 63 4.54 -9.92 -6.33
CA TYR A 63 5.17 -9.96 -7.66
C TYR A 63 6.20 -11.08 -7.80
N THR A 64 6.98 -11.37 -6.76
CA THR A 64 7.99 -12.45 -6.82
C THR A 64 7.40 -13.86 -6.79
N VAL A 65 6.24 -14.05 -6.17
CA VAL A 65 5.59 -15.37 -6.01
C VAL A 65 4.59 -15.65 -7.15
N SER A 66 4.18 -14.62 -7.89
CA SER A 66 3.25 -14.76 -9.01
C SER A 66 3.76 -15.73 -10.09
N SER A 67 2.85 -16.52 -10.65
CA SER A 67 3.15 -17.53 -11.68
C SER A 67 3.28 -16.95 -13.09
N PHE A 68 3.06 -15.64 -13.25
CA PHE A 68 3.05 -14.94 -14.53
C PHE A 68 3.84 -13.65 -14.48
N THR A 69 4.41 -13.28 -15.61
CA THR A 69 5.23 -12.10 -15.86
C THR A 69 4.48 -11.11 -16.73
N ILE A 70 4.95 -9.86 -16.81
CA ILE A 70 4.33 -8.80 -17.61
C ILE A 70 4.19 -9.16 -19.11
N SER A 71 5.02 -10.08 -19.62
CA SER A 71 5.00 -10.55 -21.00
C SER A 71 4.02 -11.67 -21.30
N ASP A 72 3.32 -12.23 -20.29
CA ASP A 72 2.49 -13.43 -20.45
C ASP A 72 1.08 -13.15 -21.02
N GLY A 73 0.96 -12.11 -21.84
CA GLY A 73 -0.26 -11.73 -22.54
C GLY A 73 -1.02 -10.57 -21.90
N THR A 74 -2.18 -10.25 -22.48
CA THR A 74 -2.93 -9.02 -22.17
C THR A 74 -3.38 -8.92 -20.72
N PHE A 75 -3.80 -10.02 -20.10
CA PHE A 75 -4.20 -10.03 -18.70
C PHE A 75 -3.04 -9.64 -17.78
N ALA A 76 -1.88 -10.29 -17.95
CA ALA A 76 -0.70 -10.02 -17.13
C ALA A 76 -0.17 -8.60 -17.34
N SER A 77 -0.12 -8.12 -18.59
CA SER A 77 0.29 -6.75 -18.88
C SER A 77 -0.62 -5.72 -18.22
N CYS A 78 -1.94 -5.91 -18.28
CA CYS A 78 -2.91 -5.03 -17.60
C CYS A 78 -2.78 -5.10 -16.07
N PHE A 79 -2.59 -6.30 -15.51
CA PHE A 79 -2.41 -6.51 -14.08
C PHE A 79 -1.19 -5.76 -13.54
N TYR A 80 -0.01 -5.98 -14.14
CA TYR A 80 1.23 -5.34 -13.70
C TYR A 80 1.24 -3.84 -13.95
N PHE A 81 0.64 -3.36 -15.04
CA PHE A 81 0.52 -1.93 -15.28
C PHE A 81 -0.36 -1.25 -14.23
N GLY A 82 -1.56 -1.80 -13.97
CA GLY A 82 -2.50 -1.22 -13.01
C GLY A 82 -1.96 -1.24 -11.58
N THR A 83 -1.50 -2.41 -11.11
CA THR A 83 -0.96 -2.56 -9.76
C THR A 83 0.38 -1.86 -9.59
N GLY A 84 1.23 -1.86 -10.62
CA GLY A 84 2.55 -1.23 -10.57
C GLY A 84 2.45 0.30 -10.53
N PHE A 85 1.55 0.88 -11.32
CA PHE A 85 1.28 2.32 -11.27
C PHE A 85 0.70 2.73 -9.92
N HIS A 86 -0.23 1.95 -9.37
CA HIS A 86 -0.73 2.17 -8.01
C HIS A 86 0.40 2.08 -6.96
N GLY A 87 1.26 1.07 -7.04
CA GLY A 87 2.42 0.92 -6.15
C GLY A 87 3.36 2.13 -6.19
N LEU A 88 3.61 2.67 -7.38
CA LEU A 88 4.36 3.92 -7.54
C LEU A 88 3.67 5.09 -6.82
N HIS A 89 2.35 5.24 -6.95
CA HIS A 89 1.59 6.29 -6.26
C HIS A 89 1.71 6.18 -4.74
N VAL A 90 1.66 4.95 -4.20
CA VAL A 90 1.82 4.71 -2.77
C VAL A 90 3.21 5.09 -2.29
N ILE A 91 4.27 4.80 -3.05
CA ILE A 91 5.65 5.20 -2.72
C ILE A 91 5.77 6.73 -2.66
N ILE A 92 5.23 7.44 -3.66
CA ILE A 92 5.24 8.92 -3.67
C ILE A 92 4.45 9.47 -2.48
N GLY A 93 3.26 8.92 -2.21
CA GLY A 93 2.45 9.32 -1.06
C GLY A 93 3.17 9.10 0.27
N THR A 94 3.89 7.98 0.40
CA THR A 94 4.72 7.68 1.59
C THR A 94 5.83 8.71 1.75
N ALA A 95 6.50 9.10 0.67
CA ALA A 95 7.52 10.14 0.71
C ALA A 95 6.93 11.50 1.12
N PHE A 96 5.76 11.87 0.61
CA PHE A 96 5.08 13.10 1.04
C PHE A 96 4.71 13.10 2.53
N LEU A 97 4.18 11.99 3.04
CA LEU A 97 3.90 11.86 4.47
C LEU A 97 5.17 11.91 5.31
N ALA A 98 6.27 11.29 4.85
CA ALA A 98 7.55 11.32 5.54
C ALA A 98 8.15 12.73 5.65
N VAL A 99 7.96 13.58 4.63
CA VAL A 99 8.37 15.00 4.67
C VAL A 99 7.49 15.81 5.64
N GLY A 100 6.22 15.41 5.81
CA GLY A 100 5.28 16.07 6.72
C GLY A 100 5.42 15.66 8.21
N LEU A 101 6.28 14.69 8.52
CA LEU A 101 6.62 14.28 9.88
C LEU A 101 7.52 15.33 10.57
#